data_AF-A0A7S3JKJ0-F1
#
_entry.id   AF-A0A7S3JKJ0-F1
#
_cell.length_a   1.000
_cell.length_b   1.000
_cell.length_c   1.000
_cell.angle_alpha   90.00
_cell.angle_beta   90.00
_cell.angle_gamma   90.00
#
_symmetry.space_group_name_H-M   'P 1'
#
loop_
_entity.id
_entity.type
_entity.pdbx_description
1 polymer ?
#
loop_
_entity_poly.entity_id
_entity_poly.type
_entity_poly.pdbx_seq_one_letter_code
_entity_poly.pdbx_strand_id
1 'polypeptide(L)'
;TTSFYYFGIAKGIIALVLFYYLVKWIGSKFGYNICAGNDVIHMFDSDKVPHNCILVLEMEKGSFEAIQDRLYQTMICNIKRYREVAVNLFGFFFWKEIDKQTAKKQVKRCEEDIHTRDKVIAYCKKQLAIKMPMDKPQWEFIFVEDYSETESVALLKFHHSFSDGGGIMNSLLFMNNVDN
;
A
#
# COMPACT_ATOMS: atom_id res chain seq x y z
N THR A 1 -42.65 18.46 19.46
CA THR A 1 -41.21 18.42 19.86
C THR A 1 -40.44 17.34 19.11
N THR A 2 -40.94 16.11 18.99
CA THR A 2 -40.25 15.00 18.30
C THR A 2 -39.99 15.24 16.81
N SER A 3 -40.93 15.86 16.07
CA SER A 3 -40.77 16.17 14.64
C SER A 3 -39.64 17.19 14.36
N PHE A 4 -39.49 18.22 15.21
CA PHE A 4 -38.40 19.19 15.10
C PHE A 4 -37.02 18.56 15.34
N TYR A 5 -36.94 17.58 16.24
CA TYR A 5 -35.71 16.83 16.51
C TYR A 5 -35.27 16.01 15.29
N TYR A 6 -36.18 15.24 14.68
CA TYR A 6 -35.86 14.47 13.46
C TYR A 6 -35.50 15.36 12.27
N PHE A 7 -36.15 16.52 12.15
CA PHE A 7 -35.82 17.50 11.12
C PHE A 7 -34.41 18.09 11.30
N GLY A 8 -34.00 18.33 12.55
CA GLY A 8 -32.63 18.73 12.88
C GLY A 8 -31.59 17.68 12.50
N ILE A 9 -31.86 16.40 12.84
CA ILE A 9 -30.99 15.27 12.46
C ILE A 9 -30.87 15.16 10.93
N ALA A 10 -32.00 15.21 10.21
CA ALA A 10 -32.02 15.12 8.76
C ALA A 10 -31.19 16.23 8.11
N LYS A 11 -31.34 17.48 8.58
CA LYS A 11 -30.50 18.61 8.14
C LYS A 11 -29.02 18.39 8.43
N GLY A 12 -28.68 17.87 9.61
CA GLY A 12 -27.30 17.55 9.97
C GLY A 12 -26.68 16.51 9.03
N ILE A 13 -27.41 15.43 8.73
CA ILE A 13 -26.99 14.38 7.79
C ILE A 13 -26.80 14.97 6.39
N ILE A 14 -27.76 15.75 5.89
CA ILE A 14 -27.66 16.39 4.57
C ILE A 14 -26.44 17.32 4.51
N ALA A 15 -26.24 18.16 5.52
CA ALA A 15 -25.10 19.05 5.60
C ALA A 15 -23.76 18.29 5.61
N LEU A 16 -23.67 17.18 6.35
CA LEU A 16 -22.47 16.34 6.40
C LEU A 16 -22.18 15.66 5.06
N VAL A 17 -23.20 15.17 4.38
CA VAL A 17 -23.07 14.58 3.03
C VAL A 17 -22.62 15.64 2.01
N LEU A 18 -23.24 16.82 2.01
CA LEU A 18 -22.85 17.92 1.13
C LEU A 18 -21.42 18.38 1.41
N PHE A 19 -21.04 18.49 2.69
CA PHE A 19 -19.68 18.82 3.09
C PHE A 19 -18.67 17.77 2.62
N TYR A 20 -18.99 16.48 2.77
CA TYR A 20 -18.15 15.38 2.26
C TYR A 20 -17.93 15.47 0.75
N TYR A 21 -19.00 15.70 -0.03
CA TYR A 21 -18.88 15.87 -1.48
C TYR A 21 -18.10 17.12 -1.87
N LEU A 22 -18.29 18.23 -1.15
CA LEU A 22 -17.52 19.46 -1.35
C LEU A 22 -16.04 19.23 -1.11
N VAL A 23 -15.67 18.60 0.01
CA VAL A 23 -14.29 18.25 0.36
C VAL A 23 -13.67 17.32 -0.69
N LYS A 24 -14.39 16.28 -1.12
CA LYS A 24 -13.96 15.39 -2.20
C LYS A 24 -13.72 16.16 -3.50
N TRP A 25 -14.65 17.03 -3.88
CA TRP A 25 -14.55 17.83 -5.10
C TRP A 25 -13.35 18.78 -5.06
N ILE A 26 -13.17 19.53 -3.97
CA ILE A 26 -12.01 20.41 -3.77
C ILE A 26 -10.73 19.58 -3.84
N GLY A 27 -10.63 18.50 -3.07
CA GLY A 27 -9.44 17.63 -3.05
C GLY A 27 -9.04 17.12 -4.43
N SER A 28 -10.03 16.73 -5.24
CA SER A 28 -9.77 16.25 -6.62
C SER A 28 -9.11 17.30 -7.51
N LYS A 29 -9.37 18.59 -7.30
CA LYS A 29 -8.73 19.69 -8.04
C LYS A 29 -7.25 19.84 -7.73
N PHE A 30 -6.81 19.32 -6.59
CA PHE A 30 -5.40 19.31 -6.16
C PHE A 30 -4.77 17.91 -6.26
N GLY A 31 -5.41 16.98 -6.97
CA GLY A 31 -4.88 15.62 -7.18
C GLY A 31 -5.08 14.67 -6.00
N TYR A 32 -5.89 15.03 -5.01
CA TYR A 32 -6.24 14.16 -3.89
C TYR A 32 -7.45 13.30 -4.23
N ASN A 33 -7.36 12.00 -3.96
CA ASN A 33 -8.45 11.04 -4.12
C ASN A 33 -8.88 10.58 -2.74
N ILE A 34 -10.15 10.76 -2.38
CA ILE A 34 -10.61 10.35 -1.06
C ILE A 34 -10.38 8.85 -0.85
N CYS A 35 -9.84 8.47 0.31
CA CYS A 35 -9.62 7.07 0.64
C CYS A 35 -10.96 6.32 0.72
N ALA A 36 -10.98 5.06 0.28
CA ALA A 36 -12.15 4.22 0.48
C ALA A 36 -12.35 3.96 1.99
N GLY A 37 -13.60 3.75 2.42
CA GLY A 37 -13.89 3.52 3.84
C GLY A 37 -13.08 2.36 4.45
N ASN A 38 -12.84 1.30 3.67
CA ASN A 38 -12.01 0.18 4.09
C ASN A 38 -10.55 0.61 4.36
N ASP A 39 -9.96 1.39 3.46
CA ASP A 39 -8.61 1.94 3.64
C ASP A 39 -8.52 2.78 4.92
N VAL A 40 -9.53 3.62 5.15
CA VAL A 40 -9.60 4.58 6.27
C VAL A 40 -9.63 3.87 7.63
N ILE A 41 -10.37 2.77 7.75
CA ILE A 41 -10.46 2.00 9.01
C ILE A 41 -9.06 1.56 9.45
N HIS A 42 -8.24 1.12 8.51
CA HIS A 42 -6.87 0.70 8.81
C HIS A 42 -5.91 1.86 9.10
N MET A 43 -6.23 3.08 8.66
CA MET A 43 -5.38 4.27 8.87
C MET A 43 -5.57 4.94 10.25
N PHE A 44 -6.78 4.89 10.82
CA PHE A 44 -7.05 5.57 12.10
C PHE A 44 -6.33 4.93 13.30
N ASP A 45 -6.08 3.62 13.26
CA ASP A 45 -5.41 2.90 14.34
C ASP A 45 -3.94 2.55 14.04
N SER A 46 -3.40 3.00 12.90
CA SER A 46 -2.00 2.74 12.51
C SER A 46 -0.98 3.29 13.50
N ASP A 47 -1.36 4.29 14.31
CA ASP A 47 -0.51 4.83 15.37
C ASP A 47 -0.38 3.91 16.58
N LYS A 48 -1.35 3.01 16.78
CA LYS A 48 -1.40 2.11 17.93
C LYS A 48 -0.93 0.70 17.58
N VAL A 49 -1.30 0.21 16.40
CA VAL A 49 -1.02 -1.17 15.96
C VAL A 49 -0.53 -1.15 14.51
N PRO A 50 0.60 -1.82 14.19
CA PRO A 50 1.00 -2.01 12.81
C PRO A 50 0.00 -2.93 12.09
N HIS A 51 -0.75 -2.40 11.12
CA HIS A 51 -1.61 -3.21 10.23
C HIS A 51 -0.83 -3.69 9.01
N ASN A 52 0.41 -4.12 9.22
CA ASN A 52 1.26 -4.59 8.14
C ASN A 52 0.94 -6.05 7.79
N CYS A 53 1.05 -6.38 6.52
CA CYS A 53 1.05 -7.72 5.98
C CYS A 53 2.37 -7.93 5.21
N ILE A 54 2.82 -9.17 5.13
CA ILE A 54 3.95 -9.56 4.28
C ILE A 54 3.53 -10.77 3.47
N LEU A 55 3.71 -10.67 2.16
CA LEU A 55 3.70 -11.80 1.26
C LEU A 55 5.15 -12.23 1.00
N VAL A 56 5.38 -13.54 1.00
CA VAL A 56 6.66 -14.16 0.63
C VAL A 56 6.47 -14.93 -0.66
N LEU A 57 7.36 -14.73 -1.61
CA LEU A 57 7.42 -15.43 -2.88
C LEU A 57 8.81 -16.06 -3.02
N GLU A 58 8.87 -17.39 -3.04
CA GLU A 58 10.04 -18.15 -3.47
C GLU A 58 9.97 -18.30 -4.99
N MET A 59 11.07 -18.00 -5.68
CA MET A 59 11.11 -17.98 -7.14
C MET A 59 12.48 -18.42 -7.69
N GLU A 60 12.54 -18.73 -8.97
CA GLU A 60 13.80 -19.01 -9.66
C GLU A 60 14.77 -17.83 -9.49
N LYS A 61 16.06 -18.16 -9.38
CA LYS A 61 17.12 -17.18 -9.15
C LYS A 61 17.07 -16.07 -10.21
N GLY A 62 17.00 -14.83 -9.75
CA GLY A 62 16.98 -13.64 -10.60
C GLY A 62 17.80 -12.52 -10.00
N SER A 63 18.26 -11.58 -10.82
CA SER A 63 18.98 -10.41 -10.31
C SER A 63 18.03 -9.35 -9.78
N PHE A 64 18.47 -8.60 -8.77
CA PHE A 64 17.71 -7.48 -8.24
C PHE A 64 17.31 -6.48 -9.33
N GLU A 65 18.23 -6.17 -10.24
CA GLU A 65 18.03 -5.19 -11.29
C GLU A 65 16.91 -5.64 -12.25
N ALA A 66 16.89 -6.91 -12.64
CA ALA A 66 15.85 -7.47 -13.50
C ALA A 66 14.47 -7.44 -12.82
N ILE A 67 14.40 -7.82 -11.55
CA ILE A 67 13.14 -7.81 -10.78
C ILE A 67 12.66 -6.37 -10.54
N GLN A 68 13.57 -5.46 -10.18
CA GLN A 68 13.22 -4.05 -9.96
C GLN A 68 12.69 -3.41 -11.24
N ASP A 69 13.33 -3.66 -12.39
CA ASP A 69 12.87 -3.11 -13.66
C ASP A 69 11.53 -3.72 -14.09
N ARG A 70 11.32 -5.02 -13.88
CA ARG A 70 10.02 -5.66 -14.13
C ARG A 70 8.91 -5.07 -13.26
N LEU A 71 9.13 -4.92 -11.95
CA LEU A 71 8.19 -4.27 -11.04
C LEU A 71 7.90 -2.83 -11.46
N TYR A 72 8.94 -2.11 -11.88
CA TYR A 72 8.80 -0.74 -12.33
C TYR A 72 7.91 -0.64 -13.56
N GLN A 73 8.18 -1.44 -14.60
CA GLN A 73 7.45 -1.39 -15.86
C GLN A 73 6.03 -1.91 -15.74
N THR A 74 5.80 -2.98 -14.96
CA THR A 74 4.49 -3.62 -14.85
C THR A 74 3.62 -2.97 -13.78
N MET A 75 4.11 -2.82 -12.55
CA MET A 75 3.29 -2.38 -11.42
C MET A 75 3.38 -0.87 -11.23
N ILE A 76 4.59 -0.32 -11.06
CA ILE A 76 4.76 1.11 -10.74
C ILE A 76 4.28 1.97 -11.90
N CYS A 77 4.50 1.59 -13.16
CA CYS A 77 4.05 2.37 -14.31
C CYS A 77 2.54 2.27 -14.58
N ASN A 78 1.92 1.11 -14.37
CA ASN A 78 0.54 0.87 -14.82
C ASN A 78 -0.50 0.89 -13.69
N ILE A 79 -0.11 0.60 -12.45
CA ILE A 79 -1.01 0.52 -11.31
C ILE A 79 -0.83 1.76 -10.43
N LYS A 80 -1.79 2.70 -10.54
CA LYS A 80 -1.74 3.99 -9.83
C LYS A 80 -1.51 3.85 -8.33
N ARG A 81 -2.11 2.82 -7.70
CA ARG A 81 -2.00 2.57 -6.26
C ARG A 81 -0.55 2.44 -5.77
N TYR A 82 0.35 1.87 -6.57
CA TYR A 82 1.78 1.76 -6.23
C TYR A 82 2.51 3.13 -6.18
N ARG A 83 1.85 4.17 -6.68
CA ARG A 83 2.32 5.56 -6.68
C ARG A 83 1.48 6.45 -5.78
N GLU A 84 0.69 5.91 -4.86
CA GLU A 84 -0.13 6.70 -3.96
C GLU A 84 0.39 6.67 -2.52
N VAL A 85 0.33 7.82 -1.85
CA VAL A 85 0.64 8.00 -0.44
C VAL A 85 -0.59 8.52 0.30
N ALA A 86 -0.72 8.13 1.58
CA ALA A 86 -1.83 8.56 2.41
C ALA A 86 -1.54 9.97 2.97
N VAL A 87 -2.53 10.86 2.89
CA VAL A 87 -2.43 12.23 3.40
C VAL A 87 -3.68 12.53 4.21
N ASN A 88 -3.51 13.01 5.44
CA ASN A 88 -4.61 13.49 6.26
C ASN A 88 -4.81 14.99 6.03
N LEU A 89 -5.97 15.39 5.52
CA LEU A 89 -6.38 16.79 5.37
C LEU A 89 -7.70 17.00 6.10
N PHE A 90 -7.71 17.90 7.09
CA PHE A 90 -8.90 18.24 7.87
C PHE A 90 -9.59 17.02 8.53
N GLY A 91 -8.83 16.00 8.92
CA GLY A 91 -9.36 14.77 9.53
C GLY A 91 -9.86 13.73 8.53
N PHE A 92 -9.74 13.99 7.22
CA PHE A 92 -10.05 13.02 6.16
C PHE A 92 -8.76 12.49 5.54
N PHE A 93 -8.73 11.20 5.24
CA PHE A 93 -7.62 10.59 4.53
C PHE A 93 -7.86 10.62 3.02
N PHE A 94 -6.79 10.97 2.30
CA PHE A 94 -6.73 11.00 0.85
C PHE A 94 -5.50 10.24 0.35
N TRP A 95 -5.62 9.71 -0.84
CA TRP A 95 -4.54 9.23 -1.66
C TRP A 95 -4.03 10.35 -2.56
N LYS A 96 -2.73 10.64 -2.46
CA LYS A 96 -2.03 11.57 -3.33
C LYS A 96 -1.04 10.81 -4.19
N GLU A 97 -1.05 11.05 -5.48
CA GLU A 97 -0.08 10.45 -6.39
C GLU A 97 1.31 11.11 -6.23
N ILE A 98 2.34 10.29 -6.25
CA ILE A 98 3.76 10.67 -6.26
C ILE A 98 4.39 10.26 -7.60
N ASP A 99 5.58 10.78 -7.89
CA ASP A 99 6.28 10.42 -9.11
C ASP A 99 6.81 8.96 -9.06
N LYS A 100 6.98 8.38 -10.26
CA LYS A 100 7.41 6.99 -10.45
C LYS A 100 8.79 6.70 -9.86
N GLN A 101 9.71 7.68 -9.86
CA GLN A 101 11.07 7.48 -9.34
C GLN A 101 11.07 7.44 -7.82
N THR A 102 10.24 8.27 -7.17
CA THR A 102 10.02 8.19 -5.73
C THR A 102 9.39 6.86 -5.34
N ALA A 103 8.42 6.35 -6.11
CA ALA A 103 7.86 5.02 -5.89
C ALA A 103 8.88 3.89 -6.09
N LYS A 104 9.78 3.99 -7.10
CA LYS A 104 10.85 2.99 -7.36
C LYS A 104 11.75 2.75 -6.16
N LYS A 105 11.94 3.76 -5.28
CA LYS A 105 12.74 3.64 -4.05
C LYS A 105 12.15 2.67 -3.01
N GLN A 106 10.91 2.23 -3.18
CA GLN A 106 10.31 1.18 -2.34
C GLN A 106 10.77 -0.23 -2.70
N VAL A 107 11.50 -0.39 -3.81
CA VAL A 107 12.11 -1.67 -4.18
C VAL A 107 13.55 -1.69 -3.67
N LYS A 108 13.84 -2.61 -2.75
CA LYS A 108 15.11 -2.68 -2.01
C LYS A 108 15.74 -4.06 -2.14
N ARG A 109 17.07 -4.08 -2.22
CA ARG A 109 17.85 -5.30 -2.02
C ARG A 109 17.87 -5.61 -0.52
N CYS A 110 17.73 -6.87 -0.14
CA CYS A 110 17.91 -7.30 1.23
C CYS A 110 19.39 -7.25 1.58
N GLU A 111 19.72 -6.57 2.67
CA GLU A 111 21.10 -6.47 3.18
C GLU A 111 21.41 -7.55 4.24
N GLU A 112 20.40 -8.30 4.69
CA GLU A 112 20.56 -9.38 5.66
C GLU A 112 20.90 -10.70 4.94
N ASP A 113 21.82 -11.47 5.53
CA ASP A 113 22.11 -12.83 5.10
C ASP A 113 20.92 -13.74 5.45
N ILE A 114 20.09 -14.02 4.43
CA ILE A 114 18.90 -14.86 4.51
C ILE A 114 19.02 -16.01 3.50
N HIS A 115 19.47 -17.18 3.98
CA HIS A 115 19.64 -18.39 3.16
C HIS A 115 18.77 -19.58 3.61
N THR A 116 17.85 -19.37 4.57
CA THR A 116 16.96 -20.42 5.06
C THR A 116 15.56 -19.90 5.33
N ARG A 117 14.58 -20.79 5.24
CA ARG A 117 13.18 -20.46 5.54
C ARG A 117 12.99 -19.91 6.94
N ASP A 118 13.71 -20.43 7.93
CA ASP A 118 13.65 -19.93 9.31
C ASP A 118 14.16 -18.49 9.42
N LYS A 119 15.23 -18.15 8.69
CA LYS A 119 15.74 -16.78 8.59
C LYS A 119 14.72 -15.87 7.89
N VAL A 120 14.06 -16.34 6.82
CA VAL A 120 12.97 -15.60 6.16
C VAL A 120 11.84 -15.30 7.14
N ILE A 121 11.39 -16.31 7.91
CA ILE A 121 10.32 -16.14 8.90
C ILE A 121 10.74 -15.15 10.00
N ALA A 122 11.97 -15.24 10.50
CA ALA A 122 12.51 -14.32 11.50
C ALA A 122 12.55 -12.88 10.96
N TYR A 123 12.99 -12.71 9.72
CA TYR A 123 13.01 -11.43 9.02
C TYR A 123 11.59 -10.86 8.86
N CYS A 124 10.63 -11.67 8.40
CA CYS A 124 9.23 -11.26 8.29
C CYS A 124 8.66 -10.77 9.62
N LYS A 125 8.93 -11.49 10.72
CA LYS A 125 8.48 -11.09 12.07
C LYS A 125 9.03 -9.72 12.47
N LYS A 126 10.33 -9.48 12.23
CA LYS A 126 10.98 -8.18 12.47
C LYS A 126 10.33 -7.10 11.61
N GLN A 127 10.13 -7.36 10.32
CA GLN A 127 9.58 -6.39 9.37
C GLN A 127 8.11 -6.04 9.64
N LEU A 128 7.28 -7.01 10.07
CA LEU A 128 5.88 -6.76 10.44
C LEU A 128 5.76 -5.77 11.59
N ALA A 129 6.67 -5.84 12.58
CA ALA A 129 6.69 -4.94 13.72
C ALA A 129 7.11 -3.50 13.37
N ILE A 130 7.82 -3.30 12.25
CA ILE A 130 8.25 -1.97 11.81
C ILE A 130 7.07 -1.26 11.14
N LYS A 131 6.53 -0.23 11.79
CA LYS A 131 5.44 0.58 11.25
C LYS A 131 5.81 1.22 9.90
N MET A 132 4.85 1.24 8.97
CA MET A 132 4.98 1.97 7.71
C MET A 132 4.58 3.44 7.91
N PRO A 133 5.46 4.42 7.66
CA PRO A 133 5.12 5.84 7.73
C PRO A 133 4.03 6.20 6.70
N MET A 134 3.03 6.97 7.10
CA MET A 134 1.90 7.34 6.22
C MET A 134 2.29 8.29 5.09
N ASP A 135 3.36 9.05 5.26
CA ASP A 135 3.93 9.97 4.27
C ASP A 135 4.70 9.27 3.15
N LYS A 136 4.76 7.94 3.16
CA LYS A 136 5.38 7.10 2.14
C LYS A 136 4.35 6.19 1.48
N PRO A 137 4.67 5.60 0.31
CA PRO A 137 3.85 4.54 -0.24
C PRO A 137 3.68 3.42 0.79
N GLN A 138 2.45 2.92 0.89
CA GLN A 138 2.06 1.92 1.89
C GLN A 138 2.44 0.49 1.47
N TRP A 139 3.54 0.34 0.74
CA TRP A 139 4.13 -0.92 0.28
C TRP A 139 5.65 -0.79 0.17
N GLU A 140 6.35 -1.91 0.35
CA GLU A 140 7.79 -2.04 0.22
C GLU A 140 8.11 -3.44 -0.33
N PHE A 141 8.93 -3.50 -1.37
CA PHE A 141 9.38 -4.75 -1.97
C PHE A 141 10.84 -4.99 -1.61
N ILE A 142 11.14 -6.13 -0.98
CA ILE A 142 12.47 -6.49 -0.51
C ILE A 142 12.88 -7.77 -1.23
N PHE A 143 14.04 -7.74 -1.89
CA PHE A 143 14.52 -8.86 -2.70
C PHE A 143 15.77 -9.49 -2.10
N VAL A 144 15.70 -10.79 -1.85
CA VAL A 144 16.80 -11.65 -1.42
C VAL A 144 17.30 -12.41 -2.65
N GLU A 145 18.30 -11.86 -3.30
CA GLU A 145 18.84 -12.37 -4.57
C GLU A 145 19.48 -13.75 -4.41
N ASP A 146 20.29 -13.93 -3.36
CA ASP A 146 21.04 -15.15 -3.10
C ASP A 146 20.38 -16.02 -2.02
N TYR A 147 19.08 -16.31 -2.12
CA TYR A 147 18.44 -17.19 -1.12
C TYR A 147 19.05 -18.61 -1.15
N SER A 148 19.24 -19.17 -2.35
CA SER A 148 19.96 -20.42 -2.58
C SER A 148 20.77 -20.37 -3.88
N GLU A 149 21.36 -21.49 -4.29
CA GLU A 149 22.04 -21.59 -5.60
C GLU A 149 21.07 -21.41 -6.77
N THR A 150 19.81 -21.81 -6.60
CA THR A 150 18.80 -21.86 -7.68
C THR A 150 17.60 -20.96 -7.46
N GLU A 151 17.48 -20.35 -6.28
CA GLU A 151 16.29 -19.59 -5.90
C GLU A 151 16.63 -18.21 -5.33
N SER A 152 15.70 -17.28 -5.54
CA SER A 152 15.63 -15.99 -4.87
C SER A 152 14.33 -15.90 -4.07
N VAL A 153 14.27 -14.99 -3.10
CA VAL A 153 13.05 -14.71 -2.33
C VAL A 153 12.65 -13.25 -2.47
N ALA A 154 11.40 -13.01 -2.82
CA ALA A 154 10.79 -11.69 -2.82
C ALA A 154 9.82 -11.56 -1.64
N LEU A 155 9.95 -10.46 -0.90
CA LEU A 155 9.06 -10.09 0.18
C LEU A 155 8.32 -8.81 -0.20
N LEU A 156 7.00 -8.86 -0.26
CA LEU A 156 6.16 -7.68 -0.42
C LEU A 156 5.51 -7.36 0.93
N LYS A 157 6.05 -6.35 1.60
CA LYS A 157 5.46 -5.77 2.80
C LYS A 157 4.48 -4.68 2.39
N PHE A 158 3.29 -4.67 2.97
CA PHE A 158 2.30 -3.63 2.69
C PHE A 158 1.43 -3.37 3.90
N HIS A 159 0.91 -2.15 4.02
CA HIS A 159 -0.11 -1.83 5.00
C HIS A 159 -1.48 -2.29 4.49
N HIS A 160 -2.36 -2.77 5.37
CA HIS A 160 -3.68 -3.29 4.96
C HIS A 160 -4.58 -2.23 4.29
N SER A 161 -4.29 -0.94 4.47
CA SER A 161 -4.96 0.14 3.72
C SER A 161 -4.53 0.25 2.25
N PHE A 162 -3.41 -0.35 1.87
CA PHE A 162 -2.90 -0.34 0.49
C PHE A 162 -3.72 -1.27 -0.40
N SER A 163 -3.89 -2.51 0.07
CA SER A 163 -4.61 -3.57 -0.60
C SER A 163 -4.93 -4.69 0.39
N ASP A 164 -5.95 -5.48 0.09
CA ASP A 164 -6.14 -6.79 0.73
C ASP A 164 -5.28 -7.86 0.03
N GLY A 165 -5.29 -9.08 0.58
CA GLY A 165 -4.52 -10.19 0.00
C GLY A 165 -4.92 -10.51 -1.45
N GLY A 166 -6.20 -10.37 -1.81
CA GLY A 166 -6.68 -10.64 -3.17
C GLY A 166 -6.17 -9.61 -4.18
N GLY A 167 -6.18 -8.33 -3.80
CA GLY A 167 -5.65 -7.25 -4.63
C GLY A 167 -4.14 -7.37 -4.87
N ILE A 168 -3.38 -7.81 -3.85
CA ILE A 168 -1.95 -8.12 -4.01
C ILE A 168 -1.74 -9.29 -4.97
N MET A 169 -2.46 -10.39 -4.79
CA MET A 169 -2.36 -11.56 -5.69
C MET A 169 -2.66 -11.17 -7.14
N ASN A 170 -3.71 -10.38 -7.37
CA ASN A 170 -4.05 -9.90 -8.69
C ASN A 170 -2.95 -9.01 -9.30
N SER A 171 -2.31 -8.17 -8.48
CA SER A 171 -1.21 -7.32 -8.94
C SER A 171 0.02 -8.14 -9.37
N LEU A 172 0.29 -9.25 -8.69
CA LEU A 172 1.39 -10.16 -9.03
C LEU A 172 1.09 -11.02 -10.26
N LEU A 173 -0.15 -11.45 -10.43
CA LEU A 173 -0.59 -12.09 -11.67
C LEU A 173 -0.43 -11.14 -12.86
N PHE A 174 -0.77 -9.86 -12.68
CA PHE A 174 -0.55 -8.85 -13.69
C PHE A 174 0.94 -8.72 -14.05
N MET A 175 1.84 -8.70 -13.07
CA MET A 175 3.30 -8.68 -13.31
C MET A 175 3.77 -9.90 -14.13
N ASN A 176 3.15 -11.07 -13.95
CA ASN A 176 3.54 -12.27 -14.68
C ASN A 176 3.06 -12.27 -16.14
N ASN A 177 1.91 -11.64 -16.42
CA ASN A 177 1.23 -11.73 -17.71
C ASN A 177 1.64 -10.66 -18.74
N VAL A 178 2.44 -9.66 -18.38
CA VAL A 178 2.81 -8.56 -19.30
C VAL A 178 3.84 -8.98 -20.39
N ASP A 179 4.39 -10.20 -20.29
CA ASP A 179 5.36 -10.74 -21.26
C ASP A 179 4.79 -11.85 -22.18
N ASN A 180 3.47 -12.08 -22.18
CA ASN A 180 2.75 -12.96 -23.13
C ASN A 180 1.87 -12.14 -24.07
#